data_AF-A0A939SV61-F1
#
_entry.id   AF-A0A939SV61-F1
#
_cell.length_a   1.000
_cell.length_b   1.000
_cell.length_c   1.000
_cell.angle_alpha   90.00
_cell.angle_beta   90.00
_cell.angle_gamma   90.00
#
_symmetry.space_group_name_H-M   'P 1'
#
loop_
_entity.id
_entity.type
_entity.pdbx_description
1 polymer ?
#
loop_
_entity_poly.entity_id
_entity_poly.type
_entity_poly.pdbx_seq_one_letter_code
_entity_poly.pdbx_strand_id
1 'polypeptide(L)' 'MAFTVELSDGFNTVRRCNCSYCRMRGAVAVSSPRSGIEVVRGGDKLTEYRFNTGEAVHFFCSVCGITPFINGDQTHSSMG' A
#
# COMPACT_ATOMS: atom_id res chain seq x y z
N MET A 1 0.22 -10.95 -11.23
CA MET A 1 -0.73 -9.86 -10.90
C MET A 1 -0.31 -8.63 -11.68
N ALA A 2 -1.26 -7.88 -12.21
CA ALA A 2 -1.02 -6.63 -12.94
C ALA A 2 -2.05 -5.58 -12.52
N PHE A 3 -1.61 -4.33 -12.45
CA PHE A 3 -2.43 -3.17 -12.06
C PHE A 3 -1.97 -1.92 -12.81
N THR A 4 -2.88 -0.97 -12.99
CA THR A 4 -2.58 0.39 -13.44
C THR A 4 -2.64 1.33 -12.24
N VAL A 5 -1.88 2.41 -12.30
CA VAL A 5 -1.86 3.43 -11.24
C VAL A 5 -1.72 4.83 -11.82
N GLU A 6 -2.54 5.76 -11.33
CA GLU A 6 -2.38 7.20 -11.48
C GLU A 6 -1.68 7.75 -10.23
N LEU A 7 -0.54 8.40 -10.39
CA LEU A 7 0.17 9.01 -9.27
C LEU A 7 -0.39 10.41 -9.00
N SER A 8 -0.67 10.72 -7.73
CA SER A 8 -1.29 12.01 -7.35
C SER A 8 -0.42 13.24 -7.68
N ASP A 9 0.90 13.10 -7.56
CA ASP A 9 1.87 14.18 -7.83
C ASP A 9 3.22 13.54 -8.18
N GLY A 10 3.22 12.73 -9.24
CA GLY A 10 4.38 11.96 -9.68
C GLY A 10 5.07 11.23 -8.51
N PHE A 11 6.38 11.42 -8.39
CA PHE A 11 7.18 10.88 -7.28
C PHE A 11 7.39 11.85 -6.10
N ASN A 12 6.79 13.04 -6.11
CA ASN A 12 6.96 14.03 -5.04
C ASN A 12 6.36 13.57 -3.70
N THR A 13 5.49 12.56 -3.74
CA THR A 13 4.87 11.95 -2.56
C THR A 13 5.58 10.67 -2.09
N VAL A 14 6.78 10.37 -2.60
CA VAL A 14 7.56 9.19 -2.17
C VAL A 14 7.81 9.21 -0.66
N ARG A 15 7.51 8.10 0.02
CA ARG A 15 7.67 7.98 1.48
C ARG A 15 7.88 6.55 1.94
N ARG A 16 8.39 6.43 3.17
CA ARG A 16 8.55 5.17 3.91
C ARG A 16 7.87 5.30 5.26
N CYS A 17 6.94 4.39 5.56
CA CYS A 17 6.37 4.28 6.89
C CYS A 17 7.37 3.59 7.83
N ASN A 18 7.51 4.10 9.06
CA ASN A 18 8.46 3.61 10.06
C ASN A 18 7.86 2.66 11.10
N CYS A 19 6.56 2.33 11.01
CA CYS A 19 5.95 1.34 11.90
C CYS A 19 6.64 -0.02 11.74
N SER A 20 6.59 -0.86 12.78
CA SER A 20 7.29 -2.15 12.79
C SER A 20 6.96 -3.02 11.59
N TYR A 21 5.70 -3.05 11.17
CA TYR A 21 5.23 -3.81 10.00
C TYR A 21 5.82 -3.31 8.68
N CYS A 22 5.70 -2.01 8.41
CA CYS A 22 6.21 -1.41 7.17
C CYS A 22 7.74 -1.45 7.12
N ARG A 23 8.40 -1.22 8.26
CA ARG A 23 9.85 -1.29 8.40
C ARG A 23 10.38 -2.68 8.06
N MET A 24 9.69 -3.74 8.51
CA MET A 24 10.04 -5.13 8.17
C MET A 24 9.92 -5.41 6.66
N ARG A 25 8.92 -4.83 5.99
CA ARG A 25 8.72 -5.02 4.54
C ARG A 25 9.65 -4.17 3.67
N GLY A 26 10.17 -3.06 4.18
CA GLY A 26 11.11 -2.19 3.47
C GLY A 26 10.53 -1.48 2.23
N ALA A 27 9.21 -1.47 2.07
CA ALA A 27 8.55 -0.91 0.90
C ALA A 27 8.59 0.63 0.87
N VAL A 28 8.73 1.19 -0.33
CA VAL A 28 8.59 2.62 -0.60
C VAL A 28 7.25 2.84 -1.30
N ALA A 29 6.45 3.78 -0.81
CA ALA A 29 5.12 4.05 -1.33
C ALA A 29 5.04 5.45 -1.96
N VAL A 30 4.15 5.60 -2.94
CA VAL A 30 3.81 6.85 -3.62
C VAL A 30 2.29 7.01 -3.57
N SER A 31 1.79 8.25 -3.47
CA SER A 31 0.34 8.51 -3.42
C SER A 31 -0.33 8.27 -4.76
N SER A 32 -1.52 7.70 -4.69
CA SER A 32 -2.52 7.65 -5.75
C SER A 32 -3.84 8.16 -5.18
N PRO A 33 -4.71 8.83 -5.98
CA PRO A 33 -6.10 9.01 -5.58
C PRO A 33 -6.78 7.66 -5.38
N ARG A 34 -7.89 7.63 -4.62
CA ARG A 34 -8.63 6.38 -4.34
C ARG A 34 -9.12 5.67 -5.62
N SER A 35 -9.46 6.43 -6.65
CA SER A 35 -9.87 5.92 -7.97
C SER A 35 -8.70 5.65 -8.91
N GLY A 36 -7.47 5.94 -8.50
CA GLY A 36 -6.30 5.90 -9.37
C GLY A 36 -5.67 4.52 -9.51
N ILE A 37 -6.15 3.50 -8.79
CA ILE A 37 -5.61 2.14 -8.85
C ILE A 37 -6.66 1.19 -9.40
N GLU A 38 -6.30 0.43 -10.43
CA GLU A 38 -7.14 -0.61 -11.00
C GLU A 38 -6.35 -1.92 -11.14
N VAL A 39 -6.92 -3.02 -10.63
CA VAL A 39 -6.33 -4.36 -10.77
C VAL A 39 -6.77 -4.97 -12.10
N VAL A 40 -5.86 -5.01 -13.06
CA VAL A 40 -6.12 -5.52 -14.42
C VAL A 40 -6.13 -7.05 -14.47
N ARG A 41 -5.27 -7.72 -13.68
CA ARG A 41 -5.19 -9.20 -13.63
C ARG A 41 -4.75 -9.73 -12.26
N GLY A 42 -5.32 -10.88 -11.87
CA GLY A 42 -4.92 -11.62 -10.67
C GLY A 42 -5.52 -11.09 -9.38
N GLY A 43 -6.67 -10.42 -9.45
CA GLY A 43 -7.40 -9.93 -8.26
C GLY A 43 -7.90 -11.06 -7.35
N ASP A 44 -8.13 -12.25 -7.89
CA ASP A 44 -8.46 -13.48 -7.14
C ASP A 44 -7.31 -13.96 -6.24
N LYS A 45 -6.07 -13.51 -6.50
CA LYS A 45 -4.88 -13.77 -5.67
C LYS A 45 -4.54 -12.61 -4.75
N LEU A 46 -5.36 -11.56 -4.73
CA LEU A 46 -5.16 -10.42 -3.85
C LEU A 46 -5.71 -10.77 -2.46
N THR A 47 -4.88 -10.57 -1.44
CA THR A 47 -5.23 -10.81 -0.04
C THR A 47 -5.04 -9.52 0.74
N GLU A 48 -5.95 -9.23 1.65
CA GLU A 48 -5.83 -8.10 2.56
C GLU A 48 -5.21 -8.52 3.90
N TYR A 49 -4.44 -7.60 4.48
CA TYR A 49 -3.92 -7.70 5.83
C TYR A 49 -4.08 -6.36 6.54
N ARG A 50 -4.62 -6.40 7.75
CA ARG A 50 -4.83 -5.25 8.62
C ARG A 50 -3.95 -5.40 9.86
N PHE A 51 -3.25 -4.32 10.21
CA PHE A 51 -2.35 -4.27 11.35
C PHE A 51 -2.86 -3.29 12.41
N ASN A 52 -2.62 -3.59 13.69
CA ASN A 52 -2.97 -2.74 14.83
C ASN A 52 -4.45 -2.29 14.84
N THR A 53 -4.73 -0.98 14.67
CA THR A 53 -6.09 -0.42 14.62
C THR A 53 -6.89 -0.93 13.43
N GLY A 54 -6.23 -1.48 12.41
CA GLY A 54 -6.84 -1.99 11.20
C GLY A 54 -7.29 -0.90 10.20
N GLU A 55 -6.88 0.35 10.44
CA GLU A 55 -7.14 1.49 9.55
C GLU A 55 -6.37 1.36 8.23
N ALA A 56 -5.12 0.90 8.31
CA ALA A 56 -4.32 0.57 7.15
C ALA A 56 -4.63 -0.86 6.67
N VAL A 57 -4.96 -0.98 5.39
CA VAL A 57 -5.24 -2.22 4.68
C VAL A 57 -4.13 -2.46 3.67
N HIS A 58 -3.27 -3.43 3.96
CA HIS A 58 -2.20 -3.84 3.07
C HIS A 58 -2.72 -4.92 2.13
N PHE A 59 -2.72 -4.67 0.82
CA PHE A 59 -3.03 -5.70 -0.16
C PHE A 59 -1.74 -6.39 -0.59
N PHE A 60 -1.74 -7.70 -0.74
CA PHE A 60 -0.58 -8.46 -1.22
C PHE A 60 -1.02 -9.67 -2.06
N CYS A 61 -0.13 -10.14 -2.93
CA CYS A 61 -0.38 -11.37 -3.69
C CYS A 61 -0.14 -12.59 -2.81
N SER A 62 -1.13 -13.47 -2.67
CA SER A 62 -1.01 -14.72 -1.90
C SER A 62 -0.01 -15.72 -2.46
N VAL A 63 0.40 -15.56 -3.72
CA VAL A 63 1.34 -16.47 -4.41
C VAL A 63 2.79 -16.03 -4.22
N CYS A 64 3.08 -14.74 -4.36
CA CYS A 64 4.47 -14.22 -4.34
C CYS A 64 4.77 -13.25 -3.19
N GLY A 65 3.79 -12.87 -2.38
CA GLY A 65 3.96 -12.01 -1.20
C GLY A 65 4.14 -10.50 -1.47
N ILE A 66 4.20 -10.07 -2.73
CA ILE A 66 4.38 -8.67 -3.12
C ILE A 66 3.14 -7.83 -2.80
N THR A 67 3.36 -6.64 -2.22
CA THR A 67 2.33 -5.66 -1.85
C THR A 67 2.22 -4.56 -2.92
N PRO A 68 1.20 -4.58 -3.80
CA PRO A 68 1.06 -3.59 -4.85
C PRO A 68 0.53 -2.23 -4.35
N PHE A 69 -0.35 -2.24 -3.34
CA PHE A 69 -0.94 -1.02 -2.78
C PHE A 69 -1.44 -1.21 -1.35
N ILE A 70 -1.61 -0.09 -0.66
CA ILE A 70 -2.05 -0.01 0.73
C ILE A 70 -3.13 1.05 0.80
N ASN A 71 -4.30 0.71 1.33
CA ASN A 71 -5.38 1.67 1.57
C ASN A 71 -5.31 2.14 3.03
N GLY A 72 -5.06 3.42 3.27
CA GLY A 72 -4.94 3.95 4.63
C GLY A 72 -4.42 5.38 4.64
N ASP A 73 -4.82 6.12 5.67
CA ASP A 73 -4.45 7.52 5.88
C ASP A 73 -2.95 7.68 6.17
N GLN A 74 -2.42 8.81 5.70
CA GLN A 74 -1.10 9.37 5.95
C GLN A 74 -0.94 9.93 7.37
N THR A 75 -1.90 9.75 8.27
CA THR A 75 -1.85 10.17 9.67
C THR A 75 -1.01 9.22 10.54
N HIS A 76 0.27 9.09 10.20
CA HIS A 76 1.29 8.81 11.19
C HIS A 76 2.26 10.00 11.28
N SER A 77 1.67 11.18 11.48
CA SER A 77 2.35 12.21 12.28
C SER A 77 2.31 11.74 13.73
N SER A 78 3.48 11.49 14.30
CA SER A 78 3.73 11.36 15.75
C SER A 78 2.84 10.37 16.53
N MET A 79 3.35 9.16 16.76
CA MET A 79 3.31 8.61 18.12
C MET A 79 4.72 8.14 18.46
N GLY A 80 5.32 8.82 19.43
CA GLY A 80 6.51 8.35 20.14
C GLY A 80 6.17 7.23 21.11
#